data_AF-A0A0F8X2X2-F1
#
_entry.id   AF-A0A0F8X2X2-F1
#
_cell.length_a   1.000
_cell.length_b   1.000
_cell.length_c   1.000
_cell.angle_alpha   90.00
_cell.angle_beta   90.00
_cell.angle_gamma   90.00
#
_symmetry.space_group_name_H-M   'P 1'
#
loop_
_entity.id
_entity.type
_entity.pdbx_description
1 polymer ?
#
loop_
_entity_poly.entity_id
_entity_poly.type
_entity_poly.pdbx_seq_one_letter_code
_entity_poly.pdbx_strand_id
1 'polypeptide(L)'
;MIFREEYIAINVDSDQVFNVRYKVPENPQESNWICKDCGDPVFYNNYFGCFKHHGQKPEGFEPETVEHKTMKDYWYHIFPLFNEVKYRKLEYWFEDQIADVYFELHDGTKVAIECQNSPITSQNLAKRTKKYTSKDIYVLWVFNGMGGCVSEEKYPLNMDKVRVLKEEKR
;
A
#
# COMPACT_ATOMS: atom_id res chain seq x y z
N MET A 1 -21.46 -5.24 -22.95
CA MET A 1 -20.68 -4.58 -24.01
C MET A 1 -19.23 -4.61 -23.54
N ILE A 2 -18.38 -5.45 -24.12
CA ILE A 2 -16.98 -5.61 -23.68
C ILE A 2 -16.18 -4.47 -24.32
N PHE A 3 -15.87 -3.42 -23.56
CA PHE A 3 -14.84 -2.48 -23.97
C PHE A 3 -13.50 -3.20 -23.89
N ARG A 4 -13.00 -3.66 -25.04
CA ARG A 4 -11.64 -4.16 -25.17
C ARG A 4 -10.71 -2.95 -25.16
N GLU A 5 -10.36 -2.46 -23.98
CA GLU A 5 -9.42 -1.34 -23.84
C GLU A 5 -8.06 -1.75 -24.43
N GLU A 6 -7.75 -1.21 -25.61
CA GLU A 6 -6.42 -1.27 -26.20
C GLU A 6 -5.58 -0.20 -25.55
N TYR A 7 -4.81 -0.55 -24.52
CA TYR A 7 -3.85 0.38 -23.95
C TYR A 7 -2.63 0.47 -24.89
N ILE A 8 -2.40 1.66 -25.43
CA ILE A 8 -1.24 1.99 -26.27
C ILE A 8 -0.24 2.74 -25.39
N ALA A 9 0.99 2.21 -25.26
CA ALA A 9 2.05 2.84 -24.49
C ALA A 9 3.14 3.38 -25.43
N ILE A 10 3.74 4.51 -25.05
CA ILE A 10 4.87 5.11 -25.76
C ILE A 10 6.12 4.93 -24.90
N ASN A 11 7.17 4.41 -25.51
CA ASN A 11 8.49 4.37 -24.89
C ASN A 11 9.11 5.77 -24.96
N VAL A 12 9.40 6.37 -23.80
CA VAL A 12 9.89 7.76 -23.74
C VAL A 12 11.30 7.91 -24.34
N ASP A 13 12.12 6.85 -24.27
CA ASP A 13 13.53 6.89 -24.69
C ASP A 13 13.70 6.73 -26.21
N SER A 14 12.74 6.09 -26.87
CA SER A 14 12.80 5.76 -28.31
C SER A 14 11.64 6.32 -29.13
N ASP A 15 10.68 7.00 -28.50
CA ASP A 15 9.42 7.52 -29.08
C ASP A 15 8.62 6.45 -29.85
N GLN A 16 8.88 5.17 -29.56
CA GLN A 16 8.21 4.05 -30.21
C GLN A 16 6.87 3.78 -29.54
N VAL A 17 5.83 3.65 -30.38
CA VAL A 17 4.46 3.34 -29.95
C VAL A 17 4.25 1.82 -29.95
N PHE A 18 3.90 1.26 -28.80
CA PHE A 18 3.64 -0.16 -28.63
C PHE A 18 2.14 -0.40 -28.35
N ASN A 19 1.52 -1.23 -29.18
CA ASN A 19 0.17 -1.72 -28.96
C ASN A 19 0.24 -3.12 -28.34
N VAL A 20 -0.37 -3.26 -27.17
CA VAL A 20 -0.40 -4.48 -26.33
C VAL A 20 -0.88 -5.72 -27.11
N ARG A 21 -1.64 -5.56 -28.20
CA ARG A 21 -2.10 -6.70 -29.02
C ARG A 21 -1.05 -7.31 -29.95
N TYR A 22 0.07 -6.63 -30.22
CA TYR A 22 0.91 -7.00 -31.36
C TYR A 22 2.36 -7.34 -31.01
N LYS A 23 2.98 -6.70 -30.01
CA LYS A 23 4.35 -7.05 -29.58
C LYS A 23 4.69 -6.45 -28.21
N VAL A 24 4.98 -7.30 -27.24
CA VAL A 24 5.55 -6.90 -25.95
C VAL A 24 7.08 -6.89 -26.10
N PRO A 25 7.79 -5.85 -25.63
CA PRO A 25 9.26 -5.86 -25.54
C PRO A 25 9.79 -7.04 -24.72
N GLU A 26 11.03 -7.48 -24.95
CA GLU A 26 11.64 -8.56 -24.15
C GLU A 26 11.80 -8.18 -22.68
N ASN A 27 12.13 -6.90 -22.39
CA ASN A 27 12.28 -6.36 -21.03
C ASN A 27 11.40 -5.10 -20.84
N PRO A 28 10.06 -5.25 -20.79
CA PRO A 28 9.15 -4.10 -20.77
C PRO A 28 9.22 -3.30 -19.46
N GLN A 29 9.89 -3.81 -18.43
CA GLN A 29 10.02 -3.11 -17.15
C GLN A 29 11.25 -2.18 -17.07
N GLU A 30 12.17 -2.27 -18.03
CA GLU A 30 13.45 -1.53 -18.03
C GLU A 30 13.35 -0.15 -18.71
N SER A 31 12.17 0.24 -19.18
CA SER A 31 11.96 1.51 -19.88
C SER A 31 10.89 2.36 -19.20
N ASN A 32 10.94 3.66 -19.46
CA ASN A 32 9.90 4.59 -19.04
C ASN A 32 8.77 4.58 -20.07
N TRP A 33 7.55 4.30 -19.62
CA TRP A 33 6.37 4.22 -20.46
C TRP A 33 5.35 5.26 -20.06
N ILE A 34 4.72 5.87 -21.07
CA ILE A 34 3.58 6.76 -20.87
C ILE A 34 2.36 6.27 -21.65
N CYS A 35 1.17 6.52 -21.11
CA CYS A 35 -0.08 6.28 -21.82
C CYS A 35 -0.19 7.23 -23.01
N LYS A 36 -0.50 6.71 -24.20
CA LYS A 36 -0.71 7.54 -25.39
C LYS A 36 -1.89 8.52 -25.23
N ASP A 37 -2.91 8.14 -24.45
CA ASP A 37 -4.16 8.90 -24.38
C ASP A 37 -4.11 10.04 -23.36
N CYS A 38 -3.45 9.86 -22.21
CA CYS A 38 -3.35 10.90 -21.18
C CYS A 38 -1.93 11.41 -20.92
N GLY A 39 -0.89 10.72 -21.40
CA GLY A 39 0.51 11.08 -21.16
C GLY A 39 1.05 10.69 -19.78
N ASP A 40 0.24 10.10 -18.90
CA ASP A 40 0.67 9.69 -17.57
C ASP A 40 1.56 8.43 -17.61
N PRO A 41 2.46 8.25 -16.61
CA PRO A 41 3.29 7.06 -16.50
C PRO A 41 2.47 5.78 -16.37
N VAL A 42 2.92 4.74 -17.09
CA VAL A 42 2.35 3.39 -17.03
C VAL A 42 3.45 2.36 -16.78
N PHE A 43 3.08 1.19 -16.26
CA PHE A 43 4.00 0.06 -16.07
C PHE A 43 3.45 -1.19 -16.75
N TYR A 44 4.33 -2.12 -17.13
CA TYR A 44 3.90 -3.39 -17.71
C TYR A 44 3.47 -4.37 -16.61
N ASN A 45 2.24 -4.86 -16.71
CA ASN A 45 1.70 -5.86 -15.81
C ASN A 45 1.80 -7.25 -16.44
N ASN A 46 2.77 -8.04 -16.00
CA ASN A 46 3.01 -9.42 -16.48
C ASN A 46 1.79 -10.34 -16.32
N TYR A 47 0.95 -10.13 -15.30
CA TYR A 47 -0.21 -10.98 -15.02
C TYR A 47 -1.32 -10.80 -16.05
N PHE A 48 -1.56 -9.55 -16.47
CA PHE A 48 -2.57 -9.23 -17.49
C PHE A 48 -2.01 -9.11 -18.90
N GLY A 49 -0.69 -9.16 -19.04
CA GLY A 49 0.00 -8.97 -20.31
C GLY A 49 -0.24 -7.60 -20.93
N CYS A 50 -0.37 -6.53 -20.12
CA CYS A 50 -0.72 -5.19 -20.59
C CYS A 50 -0.06 -4.07 -19.79
N PHE A 51 0.06 -2.88 -20.39
CA PHE A 51 0.46 -1.66 -19.68
C PHE A 51 -0.71 -1.08 -18.88
N LYS A 52 -0.46 -0.65 -17.64
CA LYS A 52 -1.45 -0.05 -16.74
C LYS A 52 -0.93 1.23 -16.10
N HIS A 53 -1.84 2.16 -15.81
CA HIS A 53 -1.52 3.32 -14.99
C HIS A 53 -1.09 2.90 -13.59
N HIS A 54 -0.14 3.62 -13.02
CA HIS A 54 0.14 3.53 -11.60
C HIS A 54 -1.14 3.86 -10.80
N GLY A 55 -1.70 2.85 -10.11
CA GLY A 55 -2.95 3.00 -9.36
C GLY A 55 -4.21 2.40 -10.00
N GLN A 56 -4.16 1.87 -11.23
CA GLN A 56 -5.27 1.09 -11.78
C GLN A 56 -5.35 -0.28 -11.07
N LYS A 57 -6.19 -0.37 -10.05
CA LYS A 57 -6.54 -1.64 -9.39
C LYS A 57 -7.25 -2.55 -10.40
N PRO A 58 -6.94 -3.86 -10.46
CA PRO A 58 -7.57 -4.77 -11.42
C PRO A 58 -9.09 -4.86 -11.23
N GLU A 59 -9.82 -5.17 -12.30
CA GLU A 59 -11.26 -5.50 -12.22
C GLU A 59 -11.48 -6.63 -11.21
N GLY A 60 -12.47 -6.46 -10.32
CA GLY A 60 -12.75 -7.40 -9.23
C GLY A 60 -12.03 -7.09 -7.91
N PHE A 61 -11.21 -6.04 -7.84
CA PHE A 61 -10.65 -5.57 -6.57
C PHE A 61 -11.73 -4.81 -5.79
N GLU A 62 -12.05 -5.28 -4.58
CA GLU A 62 -13.00 -4.55 -3.73
C GLU A 62 -12.44 -3.15 -3.42
N PRO A 63 -13.25 -2.09 -3.60
CA PRO A 63 -12.83 -0.76 -3.24
C PRO A 63 -12.44 -0.74 -1.76
N GLU A 64 -11.38 -0.01 -1.45
CA GLU A 64 -10.97 0.21 -0.08
C GLU A 64 -12.13 0.79 0.74
N THR A 65 -12.42 0.16 1.88
CA THR A 65 -13.59 0.52 2.69
C THR A 65 -13.41 1.88 3.35
N VAL A 66 -14.52 2.49 3.77
CA VAL A 66 -14.51 3.79 4.47
C VAL A 66 -13.70 3.69 5.77
N GLU A 67 -13.77 2.55 6.47
CA GLU A 67 -13.03 2.28 7.69
C GLU A 67 -11.52 2.27 7.44
N HIS A 68 -11.05 1.60 6.37
CA HIS A 68 -9.63 1.56 6.03
C HIS A 68 -9.09 2.97 5.71
N LYS A 69 -9.83 3.74 4.89
CA LYS A 69 -9.49 5.14 4.59
C LYS A 69 -9.45 6.01 5.84
N THR A 70 -10.44 5.85 6.73
CA THR A 70 -10.53 6.62 7.98
C THR A 70 -9.37 6.32 8.92
N MET A 71 -8.96 5.05 9.03
CA MET A 71 -7.78 4.68 9.82
C MET A 71 -6.50 5.31 9.27
N LYS A 72 -6.30 5.29 7.94
CA LYS A 72 -5.15 5.94 7.29
C LYS A 72 -5.11 7.42 7.57
N ASP A 73 -6.23 8.09 7.35
CA ASP A 73 -6.37 9.54 7.53
C ASP A 73 -6.09 9.94 8.98
N TYR A 74 -6.67 9.22 9.94
CA TYR A 74 -6.41 9.40 11.36
C TYR A 74 -4.91 9.36 11.65
N TRP A 75 -4.20 8.30 11.24
CA TRP A 75 -2.78 8.18 11.53
C TRP A 75 -1.92 9.22 10.79
N TYR A 76 -2.26 9.54 9.54
CA TYR A 76 -1.59 10.58 8.77
C TYR A 76 -1.62 11.93 9.48
N HIS A 77 -2.73 12.26 10.14
CA HIS A 77 -2.92 13.52 10.86
C HIS A 77 -2.44 13.49 12.32
N ILE A 78 -2.63 12.38 13.03
CA ILE A 78 -2.36 12.28 14.47
C ILE A 78 -0.89 12.03 14.77
N PHE A 79 -0.22 11.16 14.01
CA PHE A 79 1.17 10.80 14.29
C PHE A 79 2.13 12.00 14.37
N PRO A 80 2.05 13.01 13.48
CA PRO A 80 2.90 14.21 13.56
C PRO A 80 2.61 15.14 14.74
N LEU A 81 1.47 15.00 15.44
CA LEU A 81 1.17 15.83 16.61
C LEU A 81 2.02 15.43 17.83
N PHE A 82 2.59 14.22 17.82
CA PHE A 82 3.35 13.65 18.93
C PHE A 82 4.79 13.32 18.55
N ASN A 83 5.19 13.55 17.30
CA ASN A 83 6.50 13.18 16.77
C ASN A 83 7.04 14.28 15.85
N GLU A 84 8.36 14.51 15.91
CA GLU A 84 9.05 15.44 15.01
C GLU A 84 9.22 14.82 13.61
N VAL A 85 8.16 14.94 12.81
CA VAL A 85 8.09 14.38 11.45
C VAL A 85 8.74 15.34 10.45
N LYS A 86 9.77 14.84 9.75
CA LYS A 86 10.43 15.52 8.63
C LYS A 86 9.66 15.32 7.32
N TYR A 87 9.14 14.12 7.10
CA TYR A 87 8.41 13.75 5.88
C TYR A 87 7.29 12.76 6.18
N ARG A 88 6.17 12.89 5.46
CA ARG A 88 5.06 11.91 5.53
C ARG A 88 4.40 11.72 4.17
N LYS A 89 3.85 10.53 3.93
CA LYS A 89 3.12 10.20 2.69
C LYS A 89 2.14 9.05 2.90
N LEU A 90 0.97 9.16 2.28
CA LEU A 90 0.01 8.05 2.13
C LEU A 90 0.44 7.14 0.99
N GLU A 91 0.14 5.84 1.11
CA GLU A 91 0.38 4.83 0.07
C GLU A 91 1.83 4.89 -0.45
N TYR A 92 2.79 4.82 0.47
CA TYR A 92 4.20 4.93 0.12
C TYR A 92 4.73 3.61 -0.43
N TRP A 93 5.31 3.67 -1.63
CA TRP A 93 5.83 2.51 -2.33
C TRP A 93 7.28 2.19 -1.93
N PHE A 94 7.50 0.95 -1.52
CA PHE A 94 8.79 0.33 -1.24
C PHE A 94 8.97 -0.88 -2.14
N GLU A 95 9.47 -0.67 -3.36
CA GLU A 95 9.65 -1.76 -4.34
C GLU A 95 8.34 -2.55 -4.55
N ASP A 96 8.21 -3.71 -3.92
CA ASP A 96 7.09 -4.64 -4.01
C ASP A 96 6.08 -4.55 -2.83
N GLN A 97 6.19 -3.52 -1.99
CA GLN A 97 5.33 -3.28 -0.84
C GLN A 97 4.80 -1.84 -0.87
N ILE A 98 3.56 -1.65 -0.44
CA ILE A 98 2.96 -0.33 -0.24
C ILE A 98 2.63 -0.22 1.25
N ALA A 99 3.14 0.81 1.91
CA ALA A 99 2.71 1.17 3.24
C ALA A 99 1.49 2.08 3.15
N ASP A 100 0.49 1.82 3.97
CA ASP A 100 -0.71 2.64 4.04
C ASP A 100 -0.39 4.09 4.43
N VAL A 101 0.48 4.26 5.42
CA VAL A 101 1.03 5.56 5.81
C VAL A 101 2.52 5.42 6.12
N TYR A 102 3.33 6.39 5.69
CA TYR A 102 4.77 6.42 5.94
C TYR A 102 5.19 7.76 6.55
N PHE A 103 6.19 7.68 7.44
CA PHE A 103 6.85 8.80 8.08
C PHE A 103 8.37 8.62 8.07
N GLU A 104 9.08 9.73 7.89
CA GLU A 104 10.49 9.87 8.24
C GLU A 104 10.57 10.96 9.33
N LEU A 105 11.20 10.61 10.45
CA LEU A 105 11.43 11.53 11.57
C LEU A 105 12.69 12.36 11.32
N HIS A 106 12.84 13.46 12.07
CA HIS A 106 14.01 14.33 11.96
C HIS A 106 15.35 13.64 12.30
N ASP A 107 15.32 12.63 13.16
CA ASP A 107 16.49 11.80 13.51
C ASP A 107 16.84 10.74 12.44
N GLY A 108 16.07 10.67 11.36
CA GLY A 108 16.24 9.70 10.27
C GLY A 108 15.48 8.39 10.47
N THR A 109 14.78 8.21 11.58
CA THR A 109 13.95 7.03 11.84
C THR A 109 12.81 6.95 10.85
N LYS A 110 12.59 5.76 10.29
CA LYS A 110 11.55 5.48 9.30
C LYS A 110 10.45 4.64 9.90
N VAL A 111 9.21 5.08 9.75
CA VAL A 111 8.03 4.41 10.32
C VAL A 111 6.98 4.20 9.23
N ALA A 112 6.54 2.95 9.07
CA ALA A 112 5.37 2.59 8.30
C ALA A 112 4.21 2.27 9.26
N ILE A 113 3.01 2.71 8.93
CA ILE A 113 1.77 2.31 9.60
C ILE A 113 0.94 1.53 8.58
N GLU A 114 0.49 0.35 8.99
CA GLU A 114 -0.30 -0.59 8.21
C GLU A 114 -1.67 -0.78 8.86
N CYS A 115 -2.73 -0.38 8.17
CA CYS A 115 -4.10 -0.44 8.66
C CYS A 115 -4.77 -1.71 8.12
N GLN A 116 -4.72 -2.79 8.90
CA GLN A 116 -5.26 -4.08 8.48
C GLN A 116 -6.77 -4.15 8.73
N ASN A 117 -7.55 -3.98 7.67
CA ASN A 117 -9.02 -4.06 7.71
C ASN A 117 -9.58 -5.44 7.31
N SER A 118 -8.82 -6.24 6.56
CA SER A 118 -9.22 -7.58 6.12
C SER A 118 -8.45 -8.70 6.84
N PRO A 119 -8.90 -9.96 6.78
CA PRO A 119 -8.18 -11.05 7.42
C PRO A 119 -6.75 -11.21 6.88
N ILE A 120 -5.80 -11.42 7.79
CA ILE A 120 -4.40 -11.70 7.48
C ILE A 120 -3.92 -12.91 8.29
N THR A 121 -3.20 -13.82 7.65
CA THR A 121 -2.57 -14.93 8.35
C THR A 121 -1.32 -14.46 9.10
N SER A 122 -0.99 -15.13 10.21
CA SER A 122 0.24 -14.85 10.96
C SER A 122 1.51 -14.97 10.09
N GLN A 123 1.53 -15.92 9.16
CA GLN A 123 2.62 -16.10 8.20
C GLN A 123 2.78 -14.90 7.25
N ASN A 124 1.67 -14.38 6.70
CA ASN A 124 1.69 -13.20 5.84
C ASN A 124 2.06 -11.93 6.61
N LEU A 125 1.55 -11.77 7.83
CA LEU A 125 1.90 -10.66 8.72
C LEU A 125 3.41 -10.66 9.01
N ALA A 126 3.98 -11.82 9.36
CA ALA A 126 5.41 -11.97 9.61
C ALA A 126 6.24 -11.70 8.35
N LYS A 127 5.81 -12.21 7.19
CA LYS A 127 6.48 -11.96 5.90
C LYS A 127 6.50 -10.47 5.55
N ARG A 128 5.37 -9.77 5.67
CA ARG A 128 5.26 -8.33 5.41
C ARG A 128 6.08 -7.52 6.40
N THR A 129 6.01 -7.86 7.69
CA THR A 129 6.83 -7.21 8.74
C THR A 129 8.33 -7.33 8.44
N LYS A 130 8.79 -8.52 8.02
CA LYS A 130 10.20 -8.74 7.67
C LYS A 130 10.67 -7.86 6.51
N LYS A 131 9.81 -7.54 5.55
CA LYS A 131 10.16 -6.65 4.43
C LYS A 131 10.46 -5.24 4.91
N TYR A 132 9.69 -4.72 5.87
CA TYR A 132 9.95 -3.41 6.47
C TYR A 132 11.23 -3.42 7.30
N THR A 133 11.36 -4.39 8.21
CA THR A 133 12.52 -4.43 9.11
C THR A 133 13.84 -4.67 8.36
N SER A 134 13.84 -5.42 7.25
CA SER A 134 15.03 -5.56 6.39
C SER A 134 15.51 -4.25 5.75
N LYS A 135 14.66 -3.22 5.75
CA LYS A 135 14.93 -1.88 5.19
C LYS A 135 15.13 -0.82 6.28
N ASP A 136 15.30 -1.26 7.54
CA ASP A 136 15.40 -0.38 8.72
C ASP A 136 14.16 0.52 8.89
N ILE A 137 12.99 -0.05 8.62
CA ILE A 137 11.69 0.62 8.78
C ILE A 137 10.94 -0.07 9.92
N TYR A 138 10.55 0.72 10.92
CA TYR A 138 9.65 0.27 11.97
C TYR A 138 8.23 0.20 11.42
N VAL A 139 7.52 -0.90 11.66
CA VAL A 139 6.13 -1.05 11.22
C VAL A 139 5.18 -1.14 12.41
N LEU A 140 4.17 -0.27 12.44
CA LEU A 140 3.04 -0.34 13.36
C LEU A 140 1.85 -0.94 12.63
N TRP A 141 1.36 -2.08 13.13
CA TRP A 141 0.15 -2.72 12.63
C TRP A 141 -1.06 -2.28 13.45
N VAL A 142 -2.07 -1.78 12.76
CA VAL A 142 -3.34 -1.33 13.33
C VAL A 142 -4.42 -2.25 12.79
N PHE A 143 -5.00 -3.08 13.66
CA PHE A 143 -6.03 -4.05 13.27
C PHE A 143 -7.42 -3.48 13.55
N ASN A 144 -8.30 -3.48 12.56
CA ASN A 144 -9.72 -3.23 12.80
C ASN A 144 -10.35 -4.43 13.51
N GLY A 145 -10.68 -4.27 14.79
CA GLY A 145 -11.26 -5.33 15.62
C GLY A 145 -12.70 -5.72 15.29
N MET A 146 -13.39 -5.00 14.39
CA MET A 146 -14.74 -5.35 13.92
C MET A 146 -14.75 -6.29 12.71
N GLY A 147 -13.60 -6.49 12.03
CA GLY A 147 -13.48 -7.48 10.97
C GLY A 147 -13.23 -8.87 11.52
N GLY A 148 -13.57 -9.93 10.77
CA GLY A 148 -13.17 -11.32 11.04
C GLY A 148 -11.65 -11.57 10.89
N CYS A 149 -10.85 -10.55 11.24
CA CYS A 149 -9.42 -10.44 11.04
C CYS A 149 -8.60 -11.05 12.18
N VAL A 150 -9.29 -11.61 13.17
CA VAL A 150 -8.70 -12.48 14.19
C VAL A 150 -9.07 -13.89 13.76
N SER A 151 -8.07 -14.74 13.48
CA SER A 151 -8.26 -16.09 12.94
C SER A 151 -9.05 -17.04 13.85
N GLU A 152 -9.57 -16.55 14.97
CA GLU A 152 -10.42 -17.23 15.95
C GLU A 152 -11.32 -16.18 16.60
N GLU A 153 -12.56 -16.54 16.99
CA GLU A 153 -13.37 -15.74 17.93
C GLU A 153 -12.57 -15.55 19.22
N LYS A 154 -11.83 -14.45 19.32
CA LYS A 154 -11.33 -13.98 20.60
C LYS A 154 -12.41 -13.08 21.16
N TYR A 155 -13.16 -13.60 22.11
CA TYR A 155 -13.55 -12.81 23.27
C TYR A 155 -12.27 -12.58 24.08
N PRO A 156 -11.46 -11.54 23.84
CA PRO A 156 -10.19 -11.39 24.50
C PRO A 156 -10.51 -10.71 25.84
N LEU A 157 -10.88 -11.50 26.85
CA LEU A 157 -10.89 -11.04 28.22
C LEU A 157 -9.44 -10.98 28.71
N ASN A 158 -8.67 -10.01 28.24
CA ASN A 158 -7.33 -9.75 28.73
C ASN A 158 -7.33 -8.59 29.74
N MET A 159 -8.36 -8.54 30.59
CA MET A 159 -8.47 -7.57 31.68
C MET A 159 -7.33 -7.71 32.69
N ASP A 160 -6.72 -8.89 32.80
CA ASP A 160 -5.67 -9.16 33.79
C ASP A 160 -4.30 -8.55 33.43
N LYS A 161 -4.11 -8.09 32.18
CA LYS A 161 -2.83 -7.53 31.70
C LYS A 161 -2.90 -6.08 31.23
N VAL A 162 -4.10 -5.49 31.15
CA VAL A 162 -4.25 -4.05 30.90
C VAL A 162 -4.09 -3.31 32.22
N ARG A 163 -2.86 -2.94 32.56
CA ARG A 163 -2.62 -1.89 33.56
C ARG A 163 -2.86 -0.55 32.88
N VAL A 164 -4.07 -0.01 33.03
CA VAL A 164 -4.30 1.42 32.79
C VAL A 164 -3.38 2.17 33.76
N LEU A 165 -2.42 2.93 33.22
CA LEU A 165 -1.62 3.85 34.02
C LEU A 165 -2.60 4.78 34.75
N LYS A 166 -2.39 4.97 36.06
CA LYS A 166 -3.30 5.67 36.98
C LYS A 166 -3.62 7.12 36.61
N GLU A 167 -3.04 7.64 35.53
CA GLU A 167 -3.10 9.05 35.12
C GLU A 167 -4.25 9.35 34.15
N GLU A 168 -4.95 8.34 33.64
CA GLU A 168 -6.16 8.53 32.80
C GLU A 168 -7.45 8.21 33.57
N LYS A 169 -7.65 8.88 34.70
CA LYS A 169 -8.99 9.02 35.29
C LYS A 169 -9.28 10.50 35.52
N ARG A 170 -10.13 11.07 34.67
CA ARG A 170 -10.95 12.24 35.03
C ARG A 170 -12.17 11.76 35.80
#